data_AF-A0AB39RSU3-F1
#
_entry.id   AF-A0AB39RSU3-F1
#
_cell.length_a   1.000
_cell.length_b   1.000
_cell.length_c   1.000
_cell.angle_alpha   90.00
_cell.angle_beta   90.00
_cell.angle_gamma   90.00
#
_symmetry.space_group_name_H-M   'P 1'
#
loop_
_entity.id
_entity.type
_entity.pdbx_description
1 polymer ?
#
loop_
_entity_poly.entity_id
_entity_poly.type
_entity_poly.pdbx_seq_one_letter_code
_entity_poly.pdbx_strand_id
1 'polypeptide(L)'
;MVLRGDRQCAAEHGHRITAAIACHVARIGGTADQLTQLLLHPDHEGGRHARSIALRSGESRALGYIRRVWSSASEAVSTSGTLGSRHEAYELLAGLRDRIETTPWRGERGRTALRVLRAHLNFAETAGGLLHHASERQTAEEAGISRTTLRAVYESVLKPQGWLRRLRVGHGREGSTWYLNAPSSRFRTTQYPPDPALEEWPTPETATTADIDSTVLGQLMGHDAFAHHGLGSAALVIVSALCQRPHQTVTELVGSSSVSRATTYRILRRLAEHGLSHHTGETWALTPRALEGLGSSLPTLVPGRDAVRAQGWDTVAEQHGTRGLAARRRALHAAQRAAYREALDRLAEHRSKAVVIVRDGRQVLIPGPRPDEIPSAWRTSGGRVLDPLTGRATPDWRIATDGRLILITPSDQRSYDELAAAHAEALSEWNSAA
;
A
#
# COMPACT_ATOMS: atom_id res chain seq x y z
N MET A 1 22.25 -20.09 20.32
CA MET A 1 21.72 -20.55 19.01
C MET A 1 21.07 -19.37 18.27
N VAL A 2 21.84 -18.34 17.87
CA VAL A 2 21.30 -17.04 17.36
C VAL A 2 21.96 -16.56 16.03
N LEU A 3 23.01 -17.22 15.54
CA LEU A 3 23.77 -16.80 14.34
C LEU A 3 23.05 -16.98 12.97
N ARG A 4 21.81 -17.49 12.95
CA ARG A 4 21.11 -17.86 11.70
C ARG A 4 20.28 -16.70 11.12
N GLY A 5 19.76 -15.80 11.96
CA GLY A 5 18.91 -14.68 11.55
C GLY A 5 19.65 -13.54 10.84
N ASP A 6 20.74 -13.03 11.44
CA ASP A 6 21.49 -11.88 10.89
C ASP A 6 22.17 -12.20 9.55
N ARG A 7 22.69 -13.43 9.41
CA ARG A 7 23.29 -13.91 8.16
C ARG A 7 22.25 -14.01 7.04
N GLN A 8 21.00 -14.28 7.38
CA GLN A 8 19.91 -14.39 6.43
C GLN A 8 19.47 -13.00 5.93
N CYS A 9 19.38 -12.00 6.80
CA CYS A 9 19.06 -10.62 6.42
C CYS A 9 20.14 -10.00 5.51
N ALA A 10 21.43 -10.22 5.82
CA ALA A 10 22.54 -9.73 4.98
C ALA A 10 22.60 -10.43 3.61
N ALA A 11 22.32 -11.74 3.57
CA ALA A 11 22.25 -12.50 2.32
C ALA A 11 21.05 -12.07 1.46
N GLU A 12 19.89 -11.81 2.07
CA GLU A 12 18.71 -11.29 1.37
C GLU A 12 18.96 -9.90 0.79
N HIS A 13 19.60 -9.00 1.54
CA HIS A 13 19.97 -7.68 1.04
C HIS A 13 20.96 -7.77 -0.14
N GLY A 14 22.00 -8.58 0.00
CA GLY A 14 22.96 -8.86 -1.07
C GLY A 14 22.29 -9.41 -2.34
N HIS A 15 21.36 -10.35 -2.17
CA HIS A 15 20.57 -10.90 -3.26
C HIS A 15 19.74 -9.82 -3.98
N ARG A 16 19.07 -8.93 -3.23
CA ARG A 16 18.26 -7.85 -3.82
C ARG A 16 19.11 -6.88 -4.64
N ILE A 17 20.31 -6.53 -4.17
CA ILE A 17 21.26 -5.69 -4.91
C ILE A 17 21.68 -6.38 -6.20
N THR A 18 22.09 -7.65 -6.14
CA THR A 18 22.47 -8.42 -7.33
C THR A 18 21.32 -8.53 -8.34
N ALA A 19 20.09 -8.77 -7.87
CA ALA A 19 18.91 -8.79 -8.72
C ALA A 19 18.62 -7.44 -9.37
N ALA A 20 18.77 -6.32 -8.64
CA ALA A 20 18.57 -4.99 -9.20
C ALA A 20 19.60 -4.67 -10.31
N ILE A 21 20.86 -5.02 -10.10
CA ILE A 21 21.92 -4.88 -11.11
C ILE A 21 21.62 -5.75 -12.33
N ALA A 22 21.21 -7.00 -12.13
CA ALA A 22 20.81 -7.89 -13.22
C ALA A 22 19.64 -7.34 -14.04
N CYS A 23 18.61 -6.79 -13.38
CA CYS A 23 17.50 -6.12 -14.06
C CYS A 23 17.96 -4.89 -14.86
N HIS A 24 18.92 -4.12 -14.34
CA HIS A 24 19.48 -2.98 -15.07
C HIS A 24 20.24 -3.44 -16.32
N VAL A 25 21.15 -4.41 -16.18
CA VAL A 25 21.92 -4.98 -17.30
C VAL A 25 20.99 -5.55 -18.38
N ALA A 26 19.93 -6.26 -17.99
CA ALA A 26 18.92 -6.76 -18.92
C ALA A 26 18.16 -5.62 -19.65
N ARG A 27 17.81 -4.54 -18.95
CA ARG A 27 17.09 -3.39 -19.55
C ARG A 27 17.91 -2.63 -20.58
N ILE A 28 19.23 -2.56 -20.42
CA ILE A 28 20.12 -1.92 -21.39
C ILE A 28 20.56 -2.88 -22.51
N GLY A 29 19.95 -4.08 -22.60
CA GLY A 29 20.26 -5.06 -23.65
C GLY A 29 21.55 -5.86 -23.43
N GLY A 30 22.04 -5.93 -22.18
CA GLY A 30 23.26 -6.67 -21.86
C GLY A 30 23.10 -8.19 -21.85
N THR A 31 24.17 -8.90 -21.50
CA THR A 31 24.22 -10.38 -21.47
C THR A 31 24.54 -10.94 -20.09
N ALA A 32 24.28 -12.24 -19.90
CA ALA A 32 24.65 -12.97 -18.69
C ALA A 32 26.16 -12.91 -18.39
N ASP A 33 26.98 -12.87 -19.44
CA ASP A 33 28.44 -12.82 -19.32
C ASP A 33 28.90 -11.43 -18.87
N GLN A 34 28.29 -10.36 -19.39
CA GLN A 34 28.54 -9.00 -18.93
C GLN A 34 28.13 -8.82 -17.46
N LEU A 35 26.99 -9.39 -17.04
CA LEU A 35 26.60 -9.40 -15.63
C LEU A 35 27.61 -10.17 -14.77
N THR A 36 28.11 -11.30 -15.26
CA THR A 36 29.10 -12.12 -14.57
C THR A 36 30.41 -11.36 -14.36
N GLN A 37 30.93 -10.73 -15.42
CA GLN A 37 32.12 -9.89 -15.35
C GLN A 37 31.95 -8.74 -14.34
N LEU A 38 30.79 -8.06 -14.39
CA LEU A 38 30.48 -6.95 -13.50
C LEU A 38 30.42 -7.37 -12.02
N LEU A 39 29.76 -8.48 -11.71
CA LEU A 39 29.57 -8.94 -10.32
C LEU A 39 30.84 -9.58 -9.73
N LEU A 40 31.70 -10.18 -10.55
CA LEU A 40 32.97 -10.76 -10.10
C LEU A 40 34.12 -9.75 -10.09
N HIS A 41 33.94 -8.55 -10.65
CA HIS A 41 34.95 -7.50 -10.59
C HIS A 41 35.29 -7.13 -9.14
N PRO A 42 36.58 -7.14 -8.73
CA PRO A 42 36.99 -6.94 -7.33
C PRO A 42 36.44 -5.66 -6.70
N ASP A 43 36.46 -4.56 -7.47
CA ASP A 43 36.09 -3.22 -7.00
C ASP A 43 34.58 -2.92 -7.12
N HIS A 44 33.79 -3.81 -7.72
CA HIS A 44 32.37 -3.56 -7.90
C HIS A 44 31.60 -3.93 -6.64
N GLU A 45 31.22 -2.95 -5.82
CA GLU A 45 30.57 -3.19 -4.52
C GLU A 45 29.27 -3.97 -4.61
N GLY A 46 28.50 -3.76 -5.69
CA GLY A 46 27.26 -4.51 -5.95
C GLY A 46 27.47 -6.01 -6.18
N GLY A 47 28.70 -6.44 -6.44
CA GLY A 47 29.09 -7.84 -6.62
C GLY A 47 29.58 -8.54 -5.35
N ARG A 48 29.65 -7.84 -4.22
CA ARG A 48 30.20 -8.35 -2.95
C ARG A 48 29.53 -9.66 -2.51
N HIS A 49 28.22 -9.79 -2.72
CA HIS A 49 27.47 -11.02 -2.40
C HIS A 49 27.88 -12.20 -3.30
N ALA A 50 27.96 -11.99 -4.61
CA ALA A 50 28.38 -13.02 -5.56
C ALA A 50 29.84 -13.45 -5.32
N ARG A 51 30.75 -12.49 -5.04
CA ARG A 51 32.14 -12.79 -4.65
C ARG A 51 32.22 -13.55 -3.33
N SER A 52 31.39 -13.22 -2.35
CA SER A 52 31.31 -13.99 -1.11
C SER A 52 30.84 -15.43 -1.33
N ILE A 53 29.97 -15.69 -2.31
CA ILE A 53 29.58 -17.06 -2.70
C ILE A 53 30.76 -17.77 -3.35
N ALA A 54 31.49 -17.08 -4.24
CA ALA A 54 32.68 -17.64 -4.89
C ALA A 54 33.75 -18.05 -3.87
N LEU A 55 34.04 -17.18 -2.90
CA LEU A 55 35.02 -17.45 -1.83
C LEU A 55 34.59 -18.58 -0.88
N ARG A 56 33.29 -18.68 -0.56
CA ARG A 56 32.79 -19.67 0.43
C ARG A 56 32.43 -21.02 -0.17
N SER A 57 32.04 -21.06 -1.44
CA SER A 57 31.41 -22.24 -2.04
C SER A 57 31.89 -22.53 -3.45
N GLY A 58 32.95 -21.87 -3.90
CA GLY A 58 33.59 -22.06 -5.19
C GLY A 58 32.98 -21.23 -6.30
N GLU A 59 33.81 -20.92 -7.29
CA GLU A 59 33.47 -20.08 -8.44
C GLU A 59 32.32 -20.65 -9.27
N SER A 60 32.29 -21.97 -9.51
CA SER A 60 31.20 -22.66 -10.21
C SER A 60 29.83 -22.41 -9.58
N ARG A 61 29.76 -22.35 -8.24
CA ARG A 61 28.51 -22.08 -7.51
C ARG A 61 28.09 -20.61 -7.60
N ALA A 62 29.04 -19.69 -7.62
CA ALA A 62 28.76 -18.28 -7.85
C ALA A 62 28.23 -18.04 -9.27
N LEU A 63 28.82 -18.68 -10.28
CA LEU A 63 28.35 -18.62 -11.67
C LEU A 63 26.93 -19.20 -11.80
N GLY A 64 26.64 -20.33 -11.17
CA GLY A 64 25.29 -20.91 -11.13
C GLY A 64 24.26 -19.99 -10.46
N TYR A 65 24.66 -19.28 -9.40
CA TYR A 65 23.83 -18.26 -8.75
C TYR A 65 23.56 -17.07 -9.69
N ILE A 66 24.60 -16.50 -10.30
CA ILE A 66 24.48 -15.35 -11.21
C ILE A 66 23.57 -15.69 -12.40
N ARG A 67 23.72 -16.87 -13.01
CA ARG A 67 22.85 -17.31 -14.13
C ARG A 67 21.38 -17.43 -13.72
N ARG A 68 21.10 -17.89 -12.50
CA ARG A 68 19.72 -17.96 -11.99
C ARG A 68 19.13 -16.56 -11.80
N VAL A 69 19.90 -15.65 -11.21
CA VAL A 69 19.49 -14.25 -11.04
C VAL A 69 19.29 -13.56 -12.39
N TRP A 70 20.16 -13.83 -13.37
CA TRP A 70 20.00 -13.37 -14.75
C TRP A 70 18.70 -13.87 -15.37
N SER A 71 18.43 -15.17 -15.32
CA SER A 71 17.19 -15.75 -15.87
C SER A 71 15.95 -15.07 -15.29
N SER A 72 15.88 -14.92 -13.97
CA SER A 72 14.76 -14.25 -13.31
C SER A 72 14.67 -12.77 -13.64
N ALA A 73 15.81 -12.07 -13.76
CA ALA A 73 15.85 -10.66 -14.12
C ALA A 73 15.40 -10.43 -15.57
N SER A 74 15.87 -11.25 -16.51
CA SER A 74 15.50 -11.16 -17.92
C SER A 74 14.02 -11.47 -18.13
N GLU A 75 13.47 -12.47 -17.45
CA GLU A 75 12.03 -12.75 -17.44
C GLU A 75 11.22 -11.58 -16.85
N ALA A 76 11.69 -11.00 -15.74
CA ALA A 76 11.04 -9.85 -15.12
C ALA A 76 11.09 -8.61 -16.03
N VAL A 77 12.19 -8.38 -16.75
CA VAL A 77 12.33 -7.26 -17.69
C VAL A 77 11.52 -7.48 -18.96
N SER A 78 11.50 -8.70 -19.52
CA SER A 78 10.70 -8.99 -20.71
C SER A 78 9.20 -8.88 -20.47
N THR A 79 8.77 -9.06 -19.22
CA THR A 79 7.37 -8.89 -18.79
C THR A 79 7.05 -7.48 -18.27
N SER A 80 8.06 -6.63 -18.06
CA SER A 80 7.88 -5.26 -17.54
C SER A 80 8.15 -4.21 -18.62
N GLY A 81 7.12 -3.47 -19.04
CA GLY A 81 7.30 -2.33 -19.92
C GLY A 81 8.13 -1.21 -19.27
N THR A 82 9.10 -0.67 -19.99
CA THR A 82 9.74 0.61 -19.67
C THR A 82 8.81 1.74 -20.06
N LEU A 83 8.47 2.61 -19.11
CA LEU A 83 7.71 3.83 -19.41
C LEU A 83 8.70 4.90 -19.91
N GLY A 84 8.63 5.20 -21.20
CA GLY A 84 9.42 6.24 -21.87
C GLY A 84 8.85 7.65 -21.67
N SER A 85 7.58 7.76 -21.25
CA SER A 85 6.92 9.05 -21.08
C SER A 85 5.84 9.04 -19.99
N ARG A 86 5.47 10.25 -19.53
CA ARG A 86 4.32 10.45 -18.62
C ARG A 86 2.99 10.06 -19.28
N HIS A 87 2.88 10.20 -20.60
CA HIS A 87 1.69 9.82 -21.35
C HIS A 87 1.47 8.29 -21.28
N GLU A 88 2.51 7.49 -21.47
CA GLU A 88 2.42 6.03 -21.31
C GLU A 88 2.02 5.61 -19.89
N ALA A 89 2.41 6.36 -18.86
CA ALA A 89 1.95 6.11 -17.49
C ALA A 89 0.43 6.35 -17.35
N TYR A 90 -0.13 7.37 -18.02
CA TYR A 90 -1.57 7.60 -18.04
C TYR A 90 -2.32 6.52 -18.84
N GLU A 91 -1.77 6.05 -19.97
CA GLU A 91 -2.33 4.92 -20.73
C GLU A 91 -2.37 3.64 -19.88
N LEU A 92 -1.32 3.36 -19.10
CA LEU A 92 -1.34 2.23 -18.16
C LEU A 92 -2.39 2.38 -17.05
N LEU A 93 -2.58 3.60 -16.55
CA LEU A 93 -3.62 3.88 -15.55
C LEU A 93 -5.03 3.74 -16.16
N ALA A 94 -5.22 4.16 -17.41
CA ALA A 94 -6.47 3.94 -18.15
C ALA A 94 -6.73 2.44 -18.35
N GLY A 95 -5.76 1.67 -18.84
CA GLY A 95 -5.92 0.21 -18.96
C GLY A 95 -6.06 -0.52 -17.62
N LEU A 96 -5.57 0.05 -16.50
CA LEU A 96 -5.87 -0.46 -15.16
C LEU A 96 -7.32 -0.15 -14.76
N ARG A 97 -7.79 1.06 -15.06
CA ARG A 97 -9.16 1.49 -14.84
C ARG A 97 -10.14 0.57 -15.58
N ASP A 98 -9.93 0.33 -16.87
CA ASP A 98 -10.79 -0.56 -17.67
C ASP A 98 -10.86 -1.98 -17.07
N ARG A 99 -9.73 -2.48 -16.55
CA ARG A 99 -9.68 -3.78 -15.85
C ARG A 99 -10.47 -3.76 -14.55
N ILE A 100 -10.40 -2.69 -13.76
CA ILE A 100 -11.21 -2.54 -12.55
C ILE A 100 -12.70 -2.49 -12.90
N GLU A 101 -13.07 -1.78 -13.97
CA GLU A 101 -14.46 -1.59 -14.42
C GLU A 101 -15.09 -2.88 -14.97
N THR A 102 -14.28 -3.74 -15.58
CA THR A 102 -14.72 -5.03 -16.14
C THR A 102 -14.66 -6.19 -15.14
N THR A 103 -14.03 -5.99 -13.98
CA THR A 103 -13.89 -7.01 -12.93
C THR A 103 -15.19 -7.21 -12.16
N PRO A 104 -15.67 -8.46 -11.97
CA PRO A 104 -16.86 -8.72 -11.15
C PRO A 104 -16.54 -8.62 -9.65
N TRP A 105 -16.86 -7.48 -9.03
CA TRP A 105 -16.63 -7.21 -7.59
C TRP A 105 -17.71 -7.82 -6.69
N ARG A 106 -17.76 -9.15 -6.64
CA ARG A 106 -18.82 -9.91 -5.94
C ARG A 106 -18.79 -9.74 -4.42
N GLY A 107 -19.98 -9.68 -3.84
CA GLY A 107 -20.18 -9.62 -2.38
C GLY A 107 -19.80 -8.28 -1.74
N GLU A 108 -19.98 -8.16 -0.42
CA GLU A 108 -19.67 -6.92 0.32
C GLU A 108 -18.18 -6.58 0.32
N ARG A 109 -17.31 -7.59 0.52
CA ARG A 109 -15.86 -7.40 0.52
C ARG A 109 -15.33 -6.99 -0.85
N GLY A 110 -15.84 -7.57 -1.95
CA GLY A 110 -15.49 -7.18 -3.31
C GLY A 110 -15.86 -5.73 -3.62
N ARG A 111 -17.10 -5.31 -3.31
CA ARG A 111 -17.53 -3.92 -3.50
C ARG A 111 -16.74 -2.92 -2.65
N THR A 112 -16.31 -3.33 -1.47
CA THR A 112 -15.43 -2.51 -0.63
C THR A 112 -14.02 -2.44 -1.20
N ALA A 113 -13.51 -3.54 -1.74
CA ALA A 113 -12.23 -3.60 -2.45
C ALA A 113 -12.20 -2.66 -3.67
N LEU A 114 -13.29 -2.60 -4.44
CA LEU A 114 -13.47 -1.65 -5.54
C LEU A 114 -13.33 -0.19 -5.08
N ARG A 115 -14.00 0.21 -3.98
CA ARG A 115 -13.85 1.58 -3.41
C ARG A 115 -12.41 1.89 -3.04
N VAL A 116 -11.73 0.93 -2.40
CA VAL A 116 -10.33 1.08 -1.99
C VAL A 116 -9.40 1.17 -3.20
N LEU A 117 -9.63 0.36 -4.24
CA LEU A 117 -8.83 0.43 -5.47
C LEU A 117 -9.06 1.73 -6.21
N ARG A 118 -10.30 2.24 -6.29
CA ARG A 118 -10.57 3.54 -6.90
C ARG A 118 -9.87 4.66 -6.12
N ALA A 119 -9.84 4.61 -4.79
CA ALA A 119 -9.06 5.56 -3.99
C ALA A 119 -7.56 5.51 -4.31
N HIS A 120 -6.98 4.31 -4.45
CA HIS A 120 -5.58 4.17 -4.86
C HIS A 120 -5.34 4.64 -6.30
N LEU A 121 -6.29 4.41 -7.20
CA LEU A 121 -6.22 4.90 -8.58
C LEU A 121 -6.22 6.43 -8.62
N ASN A 122 -7.05 7.11 -7.83
CA ASN A 122 -7.03 8.58 -7.69
C ASN A 122 -5.63 9.06 -7.20
N PHE A 123 -5.02 8.39 -6.22
CA PHE A 123 -3.68 8.74 -5.75
C PHE A 123 -2.60 8.50 -6.81
N ALA A 124 -2.71 7.42 -7.59
CA ALA A 124 -1.79 7.10 -8.67
C ALA A 124 -1.91 8.09 -9.84
N GLU A 125 -3.13 8.46 -10.23
CA GLU A 125 -3.42 9.52 -11.21
C GLU A 125 -2.81 10.86 -10.78
N THR A 126 -2.96 11.21 -9.49
CA THR A 126 -2.37 12.42 -8.90
C THR A 126 -0.84 12.37 -8.88
N ALA A 127 -0.26 11.20 -8.56
CA ALA A 127 1.18 10.99 -8.54
C ALA A 127 1.79 10.89 -9.95
N GLY A 128 0.98 10.69 -10.99
CA GLY A 128 1.41 10.54 -12.38
C GLY A 128 1.96 9.15 -12.72
N GLY A 129 1.60 8.11 -11.96
CA GLY A 129 2.03 6.74 -12.22
C GLY A 129 1.57 5.72 -11.18
N LEU A 130 1.82 4.44 -11.45
CA LEU A 130 1.39 3.31 -10.61
C LEU A 130 2.00 3.32 -9.20
N LEU A 131 3.18 3.91 -9.06
CA LEU A 131 3.86 4.14 -7.79
C LEU A 131 3.33 5.42 -7.13
N HIS A 132 2.79 5.32 -5.93
CA HIS A 132 2.24 6.47 -5.22
C HIS A 132 2.38 6.34 -3.71
N HIS A 133 2.19 7.45 -2.99
CA HIS A 133 2.22 7.51 -1.53
C HIS A 133 0.83 7.73 -0.97
N ALA A 134 0.43 6.89 -0.01
CA ALA A 134 -0.83 7.04 0.69
C ALA A 134 -0.74 6.45 2.10
N SER A 135 -1.25 7.20 3.09
CA SER A 135 -1.45 6.65 4.43
C SER A 135 -2.76 5.88 4.51
N GLU A 136 -2.85 4.84 5.35
CA GLU A 136 -4.08 4.06 5.52
C GLU A 136 -5.28 4.93 5.94
N ARG A 137 -5.04 6.00 6.71
CA ARG A 137 -6.11 6.94 7.11
C ARG A 137 -6.62 7.74 5.91
N GLN A 138 -5.70 8.26 5.10
CA GLN A 138 -6.03 9.00 3.89
C GLN A 138 -6.78 8.12 2.90
N THR A 139 -6.33 6.87 2.70
CA THR A 139 -7.05 5.92 1.83
C THR A 139 -8.44 5.59 2.37
N ALA A 140 -8.60 5.41 3.69
CA ALA A 140 -9.91 5.15 4.29
C ALA A 140 -10.86 6.35 4.16
N GLU A 141 -10.34 7.57 4.30
CA GLU A 141 -11.10 8.81 4.07
C GLU A 141 -11.58 8.89 2.62
N GLU A 142 -10.67 8.71 1.67
CA GLU A 142 -10.95 8.75 0.23
C GLU A 142 -11.95 7.67 -0.19
N ALA A 143 -11.76 6.44 0.28
CA ALA A 143 -12.67 5.34 -0.01
C ALA A 143 -14.02 5.44 0.74
N GLY A 144 -14.16 6.38 1.68
CA GLY A 144 -15.38 6.57 2.47
C GLY A 144 -15.67 5.46 3.49
N ILE A 145 -14.65 4.72 3.94
CA ILE A 145 -14.77 3.57 4.86
C ILE A 145 -13.97 3.78 6.15
N SER A 146 -14.11 2.85 7.09
CA SER A 146 -13.28 2.83 8.30
C SER A 146 -11.87 2.30 8.02
N ARG A 147 -10.89 2.69 8.85
CA ARG A 147 -9.52 2.17 8.76
C ARG A 147 -9.44 0.65 9.01
N THR A 148 -10.28 0.12 9.89
CA THR A 148 -10.33 -1.33 10.19
C THR A 148 -10.86 -2.10 8.99
N THR A 149 -11.92 -1.62 8.35
CA THR A 149 -12.46 -2.18 7.10
C THR A 149 -11.42 -2.15 5.99
N LEU A 150 -10.68 -1.04 5.83
CA LEU A 150 -9.60 -0.91 4.85
C LEU A 150 -8.53 -2.00 5.04
N ARG A 151 -8.05 -2.19 6.28
CA ARG A 151 -7.04 -3.22 6.58
C ARG A 151 -7.54 -4.62 6.26
N ALA A 152 -8.78 -4.95 6.63
CA ALA A 152 -9.37 -6.25 6.31
C ALA A 152 -9.36 -6.51 4.79
N VAL A 153 -9.73 -5.51 3.99
CA VAL A 153 -9.77 -5.59 2.53
C VAL A 153 -8.37 -5.71 1.91
N TYR A 154 -7.36 -5.03 2.46
CA TYR A 154 -5.97 -5.21 2.03
C TYR A 154 -5.52 -6.66 2.15
N GLU A 155 -5.74 -7.27 3.31
CA GLU A 155 -5.25 -8.62 3.58
C GLU A 155 -6.12 -9.71 2.94
N SER A 156 -7.43 -9.51 2.81
CA SER A 156 -8.33 -10.56 2.32
C SER A 156 -8.59 -10.53 0.82
N VAL A 157 -8.41 -9.39 0.15
CA VAL A 157 -8.75 -9.23 -1.28
C VAL A 157 -7.58 -8.66 -2.07
N LEU A 158 -7.15 -7.44 -1.76
CA LEU A 158 -6.31 -6.66 -2.67
C LEU A 158 -4.88 -7.17 -2.80
N LYS A 159 -4.25 -7.57 -1.70
CA LYS A 159 -2.89 -8.15 -1.75
C LYS A 159 -2.91 -9.59 -2.27
N PRO A 160 -3.77 -10.51 -1.78
CA PRO A 160 -3.78 -11.90 -2.28
C PRO A 160 -4.10 -12.00 -3.77
N GLN A 161 -4.99 -11.15 -4.27
CA GLN A 161 -5.34 -11.11 -5.68
C GLN A 161 -4.36 -10.28 -6.53
N GLY A 162 -3.33 -9.69 -5.93
CA GLY A 162 -2.26 -9.02 -6.66
C GLY A 162 -2.62 -7.66 -7.27
N TRP A 163 -3.72 -7.04 -6.85
CA TRP A 163 -4.12 -5.69 -7.29
C TRP A 163 -3.27 -4.58 -6.67
N LEU A 164 -2.79 -4.80 -5.45
CA LEU A 164 -2.08 -3.78 -4.68
C LEU A 164 -0.88 -4.37 -3.95
N ARG A 165 0.29 -3.74 -4.11
CA ARG A 165 1.51 -4.12 -3.40
C ARG A 165 2.03 -2.96 -2.56
N ARG A 166 2.27 -3.22 -1.27
CA ARG A 166 2.96 -2.27 -0.39
C ARG A 166 4.47 -2.48 -0.55
N LEU A 167 5.17 -1.45 -1.03
CA LEU A 167 6.63 -1.50 -1.21
C LEU A 167 7.37 -1.03 0.04
N ARG A 168 6.86 0.01 0.69
CA ARG A 168 7.43 0.56 1.92
C ARG A 168 6.32 0.92 2.89
N VAL A 169 6.49 0.53 4.15
CA VAL A 169 5.62 1.00 5.23
C VAL A 169 5.98 2.45 5.54
N GLY A 170 4.97 3.33 5.55
CA GLY A 170 5.14 4.72 5.93
C GLY A 170 5.44 4.84 7.41
N HIS A 171 6.32 5.77 7.77
CA HIS A 171 6.70 6.05 9.16
C HIS A 171 6.57 7.55 9.46
N GLY A 172 6.07 7.88 10.64
CA GLY A 172 5.96 9.26 11.11
C GLY A 172 5.11 10.14 10.19
N ARG A 173 5.76 11.03 9.46
CA ARG A 173 5.14 11.99 8.53
C ARG A 173 4.97 11.44 7.11
N GLU A 174 5.57 10.29 6.79
CA GLU A 174 5.54 9.69 5.45
C GLU A 174 4.42 8.67 5.31
N GLY A 175 3.64 8.77 4.23
CA GLY A 175 2.69 7.73 3.83
C GLY A 175 3.40 6.45 3.37
N SER A 176 2.68 5.33 3.36
CA SER A 176 3.20 4.09 2.78
C SER A 176 3.38 4.25 1.28
N THR A 177 4.42 3.63 0.73
CA THR A 177 4.65 3.57 -0.71
C THR A 177 3.93 2.34 -1.26
N TRP A 178 3.05 2.58 -2.22
CA TRP A 178 2.22 1.56 -2.85
C TRP A 178 2.48 1.50 -4.34
N TYR A 179 2.29 0.31 -4.89
CA TYR A 179 2.32 0.06 -6.32
C TYR A 179 1.00 -0.57 -6.73
N LEU A 180 0.30 0.07 -7.67
CA LEU A 180 -0.88 -0.50 -8.32
C LEU A 180 -0.44 -1.52 -9.36
N ASN A 181 -1.09 -2.67 -9.33
CA ASN A 181 -0.81 -3.73 -10.26
C ASN A 181 -2.12 -4.23 -10.87
N ALA A 182 -2.00 -4.83 -12.04
CA ALA A 182 -3.11 -5.51 -12.67
C ALA A 182 -2.82 -7.00 -12.69
N PRO A 183 -3.59 -7.82 -11.96
CA PRO A 183 -3.38 -9.25 -11.97
C PRO A 183 -3.54 -9.81 -13.39
N SER A 184 -2.67 -10.74 -13.73
CA SER A 184 -2.71 -11.44 -15.01
C SER A 184 -3.91 -12.40 -15.01
N SER A 185 -5.05 -11.99 -15.58
CA SER A 185 -6.26 -12.72 -16.07
C SER A 185 -6.85 -13.95 -15.31
N ARG A 186 -6.09 -14.64 -14.47
CA ARG A 186 -6.53 -15.75 -13.63
C ARG A 186 -7.23 -15.18 -12.41
N PHE A 187 -8.48 -14.79 -12.60
CA PHE A 187 -9.44 -14.79 -11.50
C PHE A 187 -9.57 -16.21 -10.97
N ARG A 188 -8.67 -16.61 -10.05
CA ARG A 188 -8.97 -17.71 -9.15
C ARG A 188 -10.00 -17.17 -8.18
N THR A 189 -11.25 -17.51 -8.45
CA THR A 189 -12.29 -17.51 -7.42
C THR A 189 -11.70 -18.15 -6.17
N THR A 190 -11.83 -17.49 -5.03
CA THR A 190 -11.44 -18.02 -3.72
C THR A 190 -12.38 -19.14 -3.26
N GLN A 191 -12.99 -19.88 -4.19
CA GLN A 191 -13.58 -21.16 -3.86
C GLN A 191 -12.43 -22.15 -3.73
N TYR A 192 -12.17 -22.51 -2.48
CA TYR A 192 -11.56 -23.77 -2.09
C TYR A 192 -11.98 -24.89 -3.05
N PRO A 193 -11.11 -25.82 -3.46
CA PRO A 193 -11.51 -26.90 -4.34
C PRO A 193 -12.72 -27.63 -3.70
N PRO A 194 -13.85 -27.78 -4.42
CA PRO A 194 -14.99 -28.49 -3.87
C PRO A 194 -14.58 -29.94 -3.67
N ASP A 195 -14.99 -30.47 -2.51
CA ASP A 195 -15.03 -31.91 -2.27
C ASP A 195 -15.80 -32.56 -3.43
N PRO A 196 -15.21 -33.52 -4.18
CA PRO A 196 -15.86 -34.15 -5.33
C PRO A 196 -17.14 -34.94 -4.99
N ALA A 197 -17.49 -35.06 -3.69
CA ALA A 197 -18.70 -35.74 -3.24
C ALA A 197 -19.97 -34.87 -3.18
N LEU A 198 -19.89 -33.55 -3.43
CA LEU A 198 -21.03 -32.63 -3.38
C LEU A 198 -21.16 -31.84 -4.69
N GLU A 199 -21.68 -32.49 -5.74
CA GLU A 199 -22.14 -31.82 -6.97
C GLU A 199 -23.48 -31.09 -6.72
N GLU A 200 -23.45 -29.99 -5.98
CA GLU A 200 -24.45 -28.93 -6.15
C GLU A 200 -23.85 -27.86 -7.07
N TRP A 201 -24.27 -27.85 -8.32
CA TRP A 201 -23.93 -26.82 -9.30
C TRP A 201 -24.47 -25.46 -8.86
N PRO A 202 -23.65 -24.44 -8.51
CA PRO A 202 -24.12 -23.08 -8.40
C PRO A 202 -23.72 -22.38 -9.71
N THR A 203 -24.60 -22.35 -10.71
CA THR A 203 -24.43 -21.32 -11.74
C THR A 203 -24.42 -19.97 -11.01
N PRO A 204 -23.32 -19.20 -11.07
CA PRO A 204 -23.26 -17.95 -10.33
C PRO A 204 -24.36 -17.02 -10.83
N GLU A 205 -25.21 -16.55 -9.92
CA GLU A 205 -26.33 -15.64 -10.19
C GLU A 205 -25.87 -14.35 -10.92
N THR A 206 -24.58 -14.00 -10.77
CA THR A 206 -23.94 -12.82 -11.34
C THR A 206 -23.00 -13.18 -12.49
N ALA A 207 -22.94 -12.32 -13.52
CA ALA A 207 -22.06 -12.49 -14.67
C ALA A 207 -20.56 -12.60 -14.32
N THR A 208 -19.77 -13.10 -15.27
CA THR A 208 -18.31 -13.23 -15.18
C THR A 208 -17.57 -11.92 -15.47
N THR A 209 -18.28 -10.91 -15.99
CA THR A 209 -17.78 -9.57 -16.23
C THR A 209 -18.73 -8.55 -15.62
N ALA A 210 -18.18 -7.41 -15.20
CA ALA A 210 -18.96 -6.23 -14.84
C ALA A 210 -18.86 -5.19 -15.97
N ASP A 211 -19.74 -4.19 -15.93
CA ASP A 211 -19.60 -2.97 -16.72
C ASP A 211 -20.09 -1.79 -15.87
N ILE A 212 -19.15 -1.13 -15.22
CA ILE A 212 -19.41 -0.04 -14.28
C ILE A 212 -18.55 1.17 -14.63
N ASP A 213 -19.10 2.37 -14.46
CA ASP A 213 -18.31 3.59 -14.51
C ASP A 213 -17.60 3.83 -13.17
N SER A 214 -16.29 3.58 -13.10
CA SER A 214 -15.53 3.79 -11.86
C SER A 214 -15.26 5.27 -11.54
N THR A 215 -15.41 6.19 -12.50
CA THR A 215 -15.36 7.63 -12.21
C THR A 215 -16.57 8.10 -11.43
N VAL A 216 -17.77 7.69 -11.84
CA VAL A 216 -19.01 7.96 -11.09
C VAL A 216 -18.90 7.38 -9.68
N LEU A 217 -18.39 6.14 -9.56
CA LEU A 217 -18.12 5.55 -8.25
C LEU A 217 -17.18 6.41 -7.42
N GLY A 218 -16.10 6.92 -8.02
CA GLY A 218 -15.11 7.76 -7.35
C GLY A 218 -15.69 9.08 -6.83
N GLN A 219 -16.55 9.72 -7.61
CA GLN A 219 -17.24 10.96 -7.21
C GLN A 219 -18.22 10.72 -6.06
N LEU A 220 -18.94 9.61 -6.10
CA LEU A 220 -20.01 9.32 -5.13
C LEU A 220 -19.52 8.63 -3.85
N MET A 221 -18.42 7.89 -3.87
CA MET A 221 -18.02 7.09 -2.70
C MET A 221 -17.63 7.94 -1.48
N GLY A 222 -17.35 9.23 -1.67
CA GLY A 222 -17.12 10.21 -0.60
C GLY A 222 -18.39 10.85 -0.04
N HIS A 223 -19.55 10.71 -0.71
CA HIS A 223 -20.82 11.28 -0.25
C HIS A 223 -21.39 10.50 0.94
N ASP A 224 -21.94 11.24 1.89
CA ASP A 224 -22.57 10.69 3.09
C ASP A 224 -23.80 9.82 2.79
N ALA A 225 -24.46 10.03 1.64
CA ALA A 225 -25.55 9.19 1.16
C ALA A 225 -25.14 7.71 1.01
N PHE A 226 -23.86 7.44 0.74
CA PHE A 226 -23.31 6.10 0.51
C PHE A 226 -22.45 5.59 1.69
N ALA A 227 -22.53 6.27 2.84
CA ALA A 227 -21.92 5.83 4.08
C ALA A 227 -22.61 4.55 4.63
N HIS A 228 -22.00 3.98 5.66
CA HIS A 228 -22.63 2.93 6.46
C HIS A 228 -23.95 3.46 7.05
N HIS A 229 -25.02 2.68 6.99
CA HIS A 229 -26.43 3.06 7.25
C HIS A 229 -27.14 3.95 6.21
N GLY A 230 -26.45 4.41 5.16
CA GLY A 230 -27.08 5.08 4.03
C GLY A 230 -27.60 4.10 2.95
N LEU A 231 -27.39 4.47 1.69
CA LEU A 231 -27.62 3.61 0.53
C LEU A 231 -26.56 2.51 0.38
N GLY A 232 -25.34 2.79 0.84
CA GLY A 232 -24.21 1.86 0.91
C GLY A 232 -23.57 1.48 -0.43
N SER A 233 -22.57 0.60 -0.39
CA SER A 233 -21.74 0.23 -1.55
C SER A 233 -22.51 -0.51 -2.65
N ALA A 234 -23.66 -1.14 -2.34
CA ALA A 234 -24.51 -1.76 -3.35
C ALA A 234 -25.10 -0.72 -4.31
N ALA A 235 -25.59 0.40 -3.75
CA ALA A 235 -26.16 1.49 -4.51
C ALA A 235 -25.11 2.20 -5.36
N LEU A 236 -23.89 2.40 -4.84
CA LEU A 236 -22.79 2.96 -5.63
C LEU A 236 -22.56 2.18 -6.93
N VAL A 237 -22.46 0.86 -6.84
CA VAL A 237 -22.17 -0.01 -8.00
C VAL A 237 -23.35 -0.03 -8.97
N ILE A 238 -24.59 -0.08 -8.47
CA ILE A 238 -25.79 -0.03 -9.32
C ILE A 238 -25.92 1.32 -10.04
N VAL A 239 -25.68 2.44 -9.34
CA VAL A 239 -25.69 3.78 -9.96
C VAL A 239 -24.59 3.88 -11.01
N SER A 240 -23.40 3.36 -10.73
CA SER A 240 -22.27 3.34 -11.67
C SER A 240 -22.59 2.52 -12.93
N ALA A 241 -23.26 1.37 -12.78
CA ALA A 241 -23.71 0.54 -13.89
C ALA A 241 -24.81 1.24 -14.72
N LEU A 242 -25.75 1.93 -14.08
CA LEU A 242 -26.82 2.67 -14.76
C LEU A 242 -26.32 3.94 -15.47
N CYS A 243 -25.26 4.58 -14.96
CA CYS A 243 -24.56 5.65 -15.67
C CYS A 243 -23.89 5.14 -16.94
N GLN A 244 -23.21 4.00 -16.83
CA GLN A 244 -22.51 3.37 -17.95
C GLN A 244 -23.47 2.89 -19.05
N ARG A 245 -24.60 2.29 -18.64
CA ARG A 245 -25.68 1.86 -19.55
C ARG A 245 -27.05 2.29 -18.99
N PRO A 246 -27.64 3.37 -19.51
CA PRO A 246 -29.02 3.71 -19.19
C PRO A 246 -30.01 2.65 -19.71
N HIS A 247 -31.22 2.62 -19.15
CA HIS A 247 -32.33 1.76 -19.62
C HIS A 247 -32.07 0.25 -19.55
N GLN A 248 -31.46 -0.22 -18.46
CA GLN A 248 -31.22 -1.65 -18.23
C GLN A 248 -32.41 -2.33 -17.56
N THR A 249 -32.72 -3.55 -17.97
CA THR A 249 -33.56 -4.48 -17.21
C THR A 249 -32.85 -4.92 -15.92
N VAL A 250 -33.59 -5.49 -14.97
CA VAL A 250 -32.98 -6.01 -13.73
C VAL A 250 -31.96 -7.13 -14.02
N THR A 251 -32.22 -7.98 -15.00
CA THR A 251 -31.32 -9.07 -15.39
C THR A 251 -30.00 -8.52 -15.96
N GLU A 252 -30.08 -7.53 -16.85
CA GLU A 252 -28.89 -6.86 -17.40
C GLU A 252 -28.11 -6.15 -16.30
N LEU A 253 -28.81 -5.49 -15.38
CA LEU A 253 -28.20 -4.77 -14.26
C LEU A 253 -27.50 -5.70 -13.26
N VAL A 254 -28.04 -6.90 -13.02
CA VAL A 254 -27.36 -7.94 -12.23
C VAL A 254 -26.04 -8.35 -12.91
N GLY A 255 -26.03 -8.44 -14.24
CA GLY A 255 -24.83 -8.69 -15.03
C GLY A 255 -23.81 -7.56 -14.90
N SER A 256 -24.18 -6.34 -15.28
CA SER A 256 -23.28 -5.18 -15.30
C SER A 256 -22.77 -4.78 -13.92
N SER A 257 -23.59 -4.88 -12.88
CA SER A 257 -23.20 -4.50 -11.51
C SER A 257 -22.56 -5.63 -10.71
N SER A 258 -22.70 -6.89 -11.13
CA SER A 258 -22.33 -8.08 -10.33
C SER A 258 -22.95 -8.10 -8.91
N VAL A 259 -24.13 -7.48 -8.75
CA VAL A 259 -24.93 -7.48 -7.52
C VAL A 259 -26.06 -8.51 -7.64
N SER A 260 -26.34 -9.26 -6.57
CA SER A 260 -27.41 -10.28 -6.59
C SER A 260 -28.78 -9.67 -6.89
N ARG A 261 -29.66 -10.44 -7.55
CA ARG A 261 -30.98 -9.99 -8.00
C ARG A 261 -31.81 -9.41 -6.86
N ALA A 262 -31.85 -10.11 -5.72
CA ALA A 262 -32.57 -9.65 -4.53
C ALA A 262 -32.04 -8.30 -4.01
N THR A 263 -30.72 -8.10 -4.02
CA THR A 263 -30.12 -6.83 -3.60
C THR A 263 -30.42 -5.73 -4.63
N THR A 264 -30.35 -6.04 -5.93
CA THR A 264 -30.65 -5.11 -7.01
C THR A 264 -32.08 -4.59 -6.90
N TYR A 265 -33.08 -5.47 -6.74
CA TYR A 265 -34.48 -5.06 -6.52
C TYR A 265 -34.64 -4.13 -5.31
N ARG A 266 -34.07 -4.51 -4.16
CA ARG A 266 -34.16 -3.72 -2.93
C ARG A 266 -33.54 -2.33 -3.10
N ILE A 267 -32.42 -2.23 -3.80
CA ILE A 267 -31.73 -0.95 -4.01
C ILE A 267 -32.46 -0.10 -5.04
N LEU A 268 -32.91 -0.65 -6.17
CA LEU A 268 -33.70 0.09 -7.17
C LEU A 268 -34.97 0.67 -6.55
N ARG A 269 -35.66 -0.09 -5.71
CA ARG A 269 -36.82 0.41 -4.98
C ARG A 269 -36.46 1.59 -4.08
N ARG A 270 -35.39 1.49 -3.29
CA ARG A 270 -34.93 2.60 -2.43
C ARG A 270 -34.54 3.82 -3.26
N LEU A 271 -33.87 3.64 -4.39
CA LEU A 271 -33.51 4.75 -5.29
C LEU A 271 -34.77 5.42 -5.87
N ALA A 272 -35.79 4.63 -6.25
CA ALA A 272 -37.07 5.15 -6.72
C ALA A 272 -37.84 5.92 -5.64
N GLU A 273 -37.83 5.44 -4.39
CA GLU A 273 -38.43 6.12 -3.23
C GLU A 273 -37.83 7.53 -3.02
N HIS A 274 -36.56 7.73 -3.36
CA HIS A 274 -35.90 9.04 -3.34
C HIS A 274 -36.01 9.82 -4.67
N GLY A 275 -36.69 9.27 -5.68
CA GLY A 275 -36.80 9.85 -7.02
C GLY A 275 -35.49 9.89 -7.80
N LEU A 276 -34.49 9.07 -7.42
CA LEU A 276 -33.17 9.02 -8.04
C LEU A 276 -33.10 8.08 -9.25
N SER A 277 -34.02 7.10 -9.32
CA SER A 277 -34.20 6.23 -10.46
C SER A 277 -35.67 6.20 -10.86
N HIS A 278 -35.93 6.01 -12.14
CA HIS A 278 -37.27 5.78 -12.66
C HIS A 278 -37.32 4.44 -13.41
N HIS A 279 -38.53 3.89 -13.48
CA HIS A 279 -38.81 2.63 -14.13
C HIS A 279 -39.74 2.89 -15.32
N THR A 280 -39.31 2.50 -16.52
CA THR A 280 -40.07 2.67 -17.76
C THR A 280 -40.20 1.30 -18.42
N GLY A 281 -41.43 0.74 -18.43
CA GLY A 281 -41.67 -0.61 -18.95
C GLY A 281 -41.02 -1.66 -18.04
N GLU A 282 -39.94 -2.28 -18.52
CA GLU A 282 -39.12 -3.25 -17.76
C GLU A 282 -37.73 -2.71 -17.41
N THR A 283 -37.44 -1.47 -17.80
CA THR A 283 -36.10 -0.89 -17.75
C THR A 283 -35.99 0.17 -16.66
N TRP A 284 -34.78 0.30 -16.11
CA TRP A 284 -34.43 1.27 -15.09
C TRP A 284 -33.40 2.26 -15.63
N ALA A 285 -33.56 3.52 -15.26
CA ALA A 285 -32.60 4.58 -15.55
C ALA A 285 -32.54 5.60 -14.40
N LEU A 286 -31.41 6.30 -14.29
CA LEU A 286 -31.26 7.40 -13.34
C LEU A 286 -32.09 8.61 -13.79
N THR A 287 -32.60 9.38 -12.84
CA THR A 287 -33.28 10.64 -13.16
C THR A 287 -32.26 11.73 -13.48
N PRO A 288 -32.62 12.77 -14.28
CA PRO A 288 -31.69 13.85 -14.61
C PRO A 288 -31.08 14.52 -13.37
N ARG A 289 -31.85 14.68 -12.30
CA ARG A 289 -31.36 15.21 -11.02
C ARG A 289 -30.36 14.31 -10.32
N ALA A 290 -30.49 12.99 -10.44
CA ALA A 290 -29.48 12.07 -9.91
C ALA A 290 -28.14 12.27 -10.64
N LEU A 291 -28.19 12.57 -11.95
CA LEU A 291 -27.02 12.87 -12.80
C LEU A 291 -26.42 14.26 -12.52
N GLU A 292 -27.25 15.28 -12.27
CA GLU A 292 -26.80 16.61 -11.83
C GLU A 292 -25.93 16.50 -10.56
N GLY A 293 -26.33 15.65 -9.62
CA GLY A 293 -25.57 15.34 -8.41
C GLY A 293 -24.22 14.61 -8.64
N LEU A 294 -23.94 14.16 -9.87
CA LEU A 294 -22.65 13.56 -10.27
C LEU A 294 -21.71 14.59 -10.91
N GLY A 295 -22.15 15.82 -11.12
CA GLY A 295 -21.41 16.83 -11.89
C GLY A 295 -21.51 16.63 -13.41
N SER A 296 -22.33 15.68 -13.88
CA SER A 296 -22.61 15.46 -15.30
C SER A 296 -23.69 16.43 -15.77
N SER A 297 -23.29 17.51 -16.45
CA SER A 297 -24.23 18.33 -17.22
C SER A 297 -24.56 17.60 -18.52
N LEU A 298 -25.78 17.08 -18.68
CA LEU A 298 -26.30 16.62 -19.97
C LEU A 298 -27.69 17.23 -20.25
N PRO A 299 -28.06 17.42 -21.54
CA PRO A 299 -29.11 18.34 -21.95
C PRO A 299 -30.53 17.80 -21.73
N THR A 300 -31.34 18.65 -21.11
CA THR A 300 -32.77 18.93 -21.35
C THR A 300 -33.76 17.79 -21.63
N LEU A 301 -34.59 17.56 -20.59
CA LEU A 301 -36.03 17.24 -20.52
C LEU A 301 -36.67 16.19 -21.44
N VAL A 302 -37.25 15.17 -20.78
CA VAL A 302 -38.57 14.62 -21.15
C VAL A 302 -39.50 14.83 -19.96
N PRO A 303 -40.63 15.58 -20.10
CA PRO A 303 -41.58 15.75 -19.02
C PRO A 303 -42.56 14.56 -19.00
N GLY A 304 -42.44 13.71 -17.98
CA GLY A 304 -43.40 12.65 -17.66
C GLY A 304 -43.96 12.84 -16.24
N ARG A 305 -45.29 12.91 -16.14
CA ARG A 305 -46.06 13.12 -14.89
C ARG A 305 -45.92 11.96 -13.90
N ASP A 306 -46.10 12.31 -12.63
CA ASP A 306 -46.09 11.48 -11.40
C ASP A 306 -44.72 11.05 -10.85
N ALA A 307 -43.65 11.78 -11.17
CA ALA A 307 -42.36 11.57 -10.55
C ALA A 307 -42.29 12.18 -9.14
N VAL A 308 -42.07 11.34 -8.11
CA VAL A 308 -41.54 11.76 -6.81
C VAL A 308 -40.39 12.74 -7.07
N ARG A 309 -40.45 13.95 -6.49
CA ARG A 309 -39.43 14.98 -6.70
C ARG A 309 -38.06 14.41 -6.32
N ALA A 310 -37.19 14.24 -7.31
CA ALA A 310 -35.85 13.70 -7.14
C ALA A 310 -35.08 14.50 -6.08
N GLN A 311 -34.67 13.80 -5.02
CA GLN A 311 -33.91 14.36 -3.92
C GLN A 311 -32.43 14.42 -4.30
N GLY A 312 -31.71 15.46 -3.85
CA GLY A 312 -30.25 15.49 -3.98
C GLY A 312 -29.59 14.49 -3.03
N TRP A 313 -28.35 14.08 -3.33
CA TRP A 313 -27.61 13.13 -2.48
C TRP A 313 -27.49 13.59 -1.02
N ASP A 314 -27.36 14.89 -0.77
CA ASP A 314 -27.31 15.44 0.60
C ASP A 314 -28.64 15.29 1.35
N THR A 315 -29.78 15.47 0.67
CA THR A 315 -31.11 15.23 1.25
C THR A 315 -31.31 13.76 1.58
N VAL A 316 -30.81 12.85 0.74
CA VAL A 316 -30.81 11.42 1.03
C VAL A 316 -29.96 11.12 2.27
N ALA A 317 -28.79 11.74 2.39
CA ALA A 317 -27.94 11.59 3.58
C ALA A 317 -28.62 12.11 4.86
N GLU A 318 -29.40 13.18 4.79
CA GLU A 318 -30.21 13.68 5.91
C GLU A 318 -31.26 12.66 6.34
N GLN A 319 -32.00 12.08 5.40
CA GLN A 319 -33.06 11.11 5.68
C GLN A 319 -32.54 9.82 6.31
N HIS A 320 -31.34 9.37 5.91
CA HIS A 320 -30.68 8.21 6.51
C HIS A 320 -29.86 8.58 7.76
N GLY A 321 -29.87 9.85 8.21
CA GLY A 321 -29.13 10.30 9.38
C GLY A 321 -27.60 10.21 9.23
N THR A 322 -27.09 10.12 8.00
CA THR A 322 -25.67 9.96 7.69
C THR A 322 -24.96 11.28 7.39
N ARG A 323 -25.70 12.40 7.31
CA ARG A 323 -25.13 13.72 7.06
C ARG A 323 -24.02 14.06 8.06
N GLY A 324 -22.87 14.48 7.52
CA GLY A 324 -21.70 14.89 8.27
C GLY A 324 -20.79 13.75 8.71
N LEU A 325 -21.07 12.48 8.37
CA LEU A 325 -20.23 11.34 8.76
C LEU A 325 -18.81 11.44 8.15
N ALA A 326 -18.70 11.81 6.88
CA ALA A 326 -17.42 12.01 6.22
C ALA A 326 -16.62 13.15 6.88
N ALA A 327 -17.29 14.27 7.20
CA ALA A 327 -16.67 15.38 7.90
C ALA A 327 -16.19 15.00 9.32
N ARG A 328 -17.02 14.28 10.10
CA ARG A 328 -16.66 13.76 11.42
C ARG A 328 -15.48 12.79 11.34
N ARG A 329 -15.44 11.91 10.33
CA ARG A 329 -14.31 10.99 10.11
C ARG A 329 -13.02 11.74 9.80
N ARG A 330 -13.07 12.72 8.88
CA ARG A 330 -11.92 13.57 8.55
C ARG A 330 -11.43 14.33 9.77
N ALA A 331 -12.33 14.91 10.56
CA ALA A 331 -12.00 15.62 11.80
C ALA A 331 -11.35 14.68 12.83
N LEU A 332 -11.91 13.49 13.05
CA LEU A 332 -11.34 12.47 13.94
C LEU A 332 -9.93 12.08 13.49
N HIS A 333 -9.74 11.78 12.21
CA HIS A 333 -8.42 11.42 11.70
C HIS A 333 -7.43 12.59 11.73
N ALA A 334 -7.89 13.82 11.51
CA ALA A 334 -7.07 15.01 11.66
C ALA A 334 -6.60 15.19 13.12
N ALA A 335 -7.51 15.04 14.09
CA ALA A 335 -7.18 15.07 15.51
C ALA A 335 -6.19 13.96 15.89
N GLN A 336 -6.39 12.74 15.39
CA GLN A 336 -5.44 11.64 15.59
C GLN A 336 -4.06 11.93 14.99
N ARG A 337 -3.99 12.54 13.80
CA ARG A 337 -2.72 12.96 13.20
C ARG A 337 -2.04 14.05 14.02
N ALA A 338 -2.80 15.03 14.52
CA ALA A 338 -2.27 16.09 15.37
C ALA A 338 -1.72 15.52 16.68
N ALA A 339 -2.48 14.69 17.39
CA ALA A 339 -2.05 14.04 18.63
C ALA A 339 -0.81 13.15 18.42
N TYR A 340 -0.75 12.42 17.30
CA TYR A 340 0.42 11.62 16.96
C TYR A 340 1.65 12.49 16.66
N ARG A 341 1.47 13.61 15.96
CA ARG A 341 2.56 14.57 15.72
C ARG A 341 3.07 15.16 17.04
N GLU A 342 2.18 15.59 17.92
CA GLU A 342 2.55 16.08 19.25
C GLU A 342 3.28 15.02 20.08
N ALA A 343 2.87 13.74 20.00
CA ALA A 343 3.59 12.65 20.65
C ALA A 343 5.00 12.46 20.06
N LEU A 344 5.17 12.56 18.74
CA LEU A 344 6.48 12.50 18.09
C LEU A 344 7.36 13.70 18.47
N ASP A 345 6.78 14.90 18.51
CA ASP A 345 7.49 16.11 18.88
C ASP A 345 7.93 16.04 20.36
N ARG A 346 7.06 15.58 21.27
CA ARG A 346 7.44 15.29 22.68
C ARG A 346 8.57 14.26 22.78
N LEU A 347 8.50 13.17 22.02
CA LEU A 347 9.58 12.18 21.98
C LEU A 347 10.90 12.78 21.46
N ALA A 348 10.83 13.70 20.50
CA ALA A 348 12.00 14.43 20.00
C ALA A 348 12.55 15.41 21.05
N GLU A 349 11.69 16.14 21.78
CA GLU A 349 12.09 17.02 22.89
C GLU A 349 12.77 16.25 24.02
N HIS A 350 12.22 15.09 24.41
CA HIS A 350 12.86 14.19 25.38
C HIS A 350 14.23 13.69 24.92
N ARG A 351 14.42 13.50 23.61
CA ARG A 351 15.72 13.13 23.01
C ARG A 351 16.71 14.29 22.92
N SER A 352 16.24 15.54 23.01
CA SER A 352 17.05 16.75 22.78
C SER A 352 17.59 17.41 24.05
N LYS A 353 17.21 16.94 25.25
CA LYS A 353 17.73 17.49 26.50
C LYS A 353 19.14 16.98 26.75
N ALA A 354 20.11 17.82 26.42
CA ALA A 354 21.48 17.72 26.89
C ALA A 354 21.48 17.53 28.42
N VAL A 355 22.08 16.44 28.90
CA VAL A 355 22.26 16.22 30.34
C VAL A 355 23.50 16.99 30.76
N VAL A 356 23.36 17.92 31.69
CA VAL A 356 24.50 18.56 32.34
C VAL A 356 24.94 17.65 33.49
N ILE A 357 26.09 17.01 33.33
CA ILE A 357 26.72 16.23 34.40
C ILE A 357 27.87 17.06 34.97
N VAL A 358 27.93 17.19 36.29
CA VAL A 358 29.05 17.81 36.99
C VAL A 358 30.05 16.71 37.37
N ARG A 359 31.27 16.79 36.84
CA ARG A 359 32.39 15.92 37.22
C ARG A 359 33.58 16.81 37.60
N ASP A 360 34.17 16.56 38.76
CA ASP A 360 35.33 17.30 39.29
C ASP A 360 35.14 18.83 39.34
N GLY A 361 33.94 19.28 39.73
CA GLY A 361 33.62 20.71 39.93
C GLY A 361 33.39 21.51 38.64
N ARG A 362 33.34 20.88 37.46
CA ARG A 362 33.07 21.55 36.18
C ARG A 362 31.77 21.05 35.54
N GLN A 363 30.97 21.98 35.04
CA GLN A 363 29.73 21.68 34.31
C GLN A 363 30.08 21.26 32.88
N VAL A 364 29.75 20.03 32.49
CA VAL A 364 29.93 19.54 31.12
C VAL A 364 28.56 19.44 30.45
N LEU A 365 28.41 20.17 29.34
CA LEU A 365 27.20 20.15 28.52
C LEU A 365 27.32 18.99 27.52
N ILE A 366 26.62 17.89 27.76
CA ILE A 366 26.58 16.76 26.84
C ILE A 366 25.41 17.01 25.88
N PRO A 367 25.62 17.35 24.59
CA PRO A 367 24.52 17.45 23.63
C PRO A 367 23.71 16.16 23.70
N GLY A 368 22.38 16.27 23.82
CA GLY A 368 21.52 15.09 23.82
C GLY A 368 21.86 14.25 22.60
N PRO A 369 22.39 13.02 22.76
CA PRO A 369 22.88 12.28 21.62
C PRO A 369 21.72 12.00 20.67
N ARG A 370 21.90 12.25 19.37
CA ARG A 370 21.39 11.24 18.43
C ARG A 370 22.20 9.99 18.73
N PRO A 371 21.56 8.83 18.98
CA PRO A 371 22.29 7.63 19.35
C PRO A 371 23.30 7.13 18.29
N ASP A 372 23.44 7.77 17.12
CA ASP A 372 24.00 7.13 15.93
C ASP A 372 25.22 7.83 15.29
N GLU A 373 25.65 9.03 15.72
CA GLU A 373 26.77 9.72 15.06
C GLU A 373 27.79 10.33 16.02
N ILE A 374 28.86 9.58 16.27
CA ILE A 374 30.12 10.11 16.80
C ILE A 374 30.83 10.88 15.67
N PRO A 375 31.29 12.13 15.85
CA PRO A 375 32.04 12.86 14.83
C PRO A 375 33.22 12.02 14.29
N SER A 376 33.44 12.01 12.97
CA SER A 376 34.49 11.21 12.33
C SER A 376 35.89 11.50 12.89
N ALA A 377 36.13 12.74 13.35
CA ALA A 377 37.37 13.17 13.99
C ALA A 377 37.67 12.44 15.32
N TRP A 378 36.68 11.81 15.94
CA TRP A 378 36.82 11.12 17.23
C TRP A 378 36.92 9.60 17.07
N ARG A 379 37.12 9.12 15.83
CA ARG A 379 37.19 7.70 15.49
C ARG A 379 38.60 7.36 15.01
N THR A 380 39.14 6.24 15.50
CA THR A 380 40.27 5.57 14.84
C THR A 380 39.76 4.58 13.79
N SER A 381 40.59 4.25 12.79
CA SER A 381 40.29 3.24 11.77
C SER A 381 39.97 1.83 12.34
N GLY A 382 40.26 1.59 13.62
CA GLY A 382 39.96 0.36 14.36
C GLY A 382 38.76 0.45 15.31
N GLY A 383 37.85 1.42 15.16
CA GLY A 383 36.62 1.52 15.97
C GLY A 383 36.84 1.93 17.43
N ARG A 384 38.01 2.45 17.78
CA ARG A 384 38.28 3.07 19.10
C ARG A 384 37.89 4.53 19.09
N VAL A 385 37.41 4.99 20.23
CA VAL A 385 37.09 6.39 20.47
C VAL A 385 38.38 7.14 20.81
N LEU A 386 38.59 8.26 20.14
CA LEU A 386 39.64 9.22 20.46
C LEU A 386 39.10 10.24 21.45
N ASP A 387 39.86 10.50 22.51
CA ASP A 387 39.63 11.64 23.37
C ASP A 387 39.87 12.94 22.56
N PRO A 388 38.85 13.81 22.43
CA PRO A 388 38.94 15.02 21.61
C PRO A 388 39.93 16.07 22.14
N LEU A 389 40.35 15.98 23.41
CA LEU A 389 41.30 16.93 24.02
C LEU A 389 42.74 16.43 23.92
N THR A 390 42.94 15.11 24.01
CA THR A 390 44.29 14.53 24.03
C THR A 390 44.69 13.84 22.71
N GLY A 391 43.72 13.59 21.82
CA GLY A 391 43.92 12.85 20.58
C GLY A 391 44.30 11.38 20.79
N ARG A 392 44.21 10.87 22.03
CA ARG A 392 44.60 9.51 22.39
C ARG A 392 43.39 8.60 22.43
N ALA A 393 43.58 7.33 22.07
CA ALA A 393 42.51 6.34 22.13
C ALA A 393 42.17 6.01 23.59
N THR A 394 40.90 6.15 23.96
CA THR A 394 40.40 5.70 25.26
C THR A 394 40.18 4.19 25.22
N PRO A 395 40.84 3.40 26.09
CA PRO A 395 40.78 1.93 26.02
C PRO A 395 39.40 1.37 26.36
N ASP A 396 38.67 2.08 27.22
CA ASP A 396 37.40 1.62 27.81
C ASP A 396 36.18 1.91 26.91
N TRP A 397 36.34 2.70 25.85
CA TRP A 397 35.23 3.09 24.97
C TRP A 397 35.41 2.57 23.54
N ARG A 398 34.35 1.94 23.02
CA ARG A 398 34.29 1.39 21.66
C ARG A 398 33.10 1.93 20.89
N ILE A 399 33.24 1.94 19.57
CA ILE A 399 32.17 2.30 18.64
C ILE A 399 31.62 1.00 18.06
N ALA A 400 30.33 0.75 18.28
CA ALA A 400 29.62 -0.38 17.72
C ALA A 400 29.42 -0.22 16.21
N THR A 401 29.10 -1.33 15.53
CA THR A 401 28.83 -1.37 14.08
C THR A 401 27.62 -0.50 13.66
N ASP A 402 26.74 -0.15 14.60
CA ASP A 402 25.62 0.76 14.41
C ASP A 402 25.94 2.23 14.82
N GLY A 403 27.20 2.53 15.18
CA GLY A 403 27.66 3.87 15.51
C GLY A 403 27.59 4.26 16.99
N ARG A 404 27.11 3.36 17.88
CA ARG A 404 26.93 3.64 19.31
C ARG A 404 28.19 3.51 20.14
N LEU A 405 28.29 4.28 21.22
CA LEU A 405 29.35 4.15 22.23
C LEU A 405 29.04 2.99 23.19
N ILE A 406 30.00 2.08 23.33
CA ILE A 406 29.99 1.03 24.34
C ILE A 406 31.12 1.32 25.32
N LEU A 407 30.77 1.47 26.61
CA LEU A 407 31.72 1.47 27.71
C LEU A 407 31.95 0.01 28.11
N ILE A 408 33.19 -0.46 27.99
CA ILE A 408 33.60 -1.79 28.45
C ILE A 408 34.13 -1.59 29.87
N THR A 409 33.37 -2.03 30.88
CA THR A 409 33.84 -2.00 32.26
C THR A 409 34.63 -3.26 32.60
N PRO A 410 35.61 -3.22 33.53
CA PRO A 410 36.37 -4.41 33.94
C PRO A 410 35.50 -5.53 34.55
N SER A 411 34.27 -5.21 34.98
CA SER A 411 33.26 -6.13 35.51
C SER A 411 32.41 -6.81 34.43
N ASP A 412 32.43 -6.31 33.19
CA ASP A 412 31.72 -6.94 32.07
C ASP A 412 32.54 -8.12 31.55
N GLN A 413 32.20 -9.33 32.00
CA GLN A 413 32.78 -10.58 31.49
C GLN A 413 32.32 -10.92 30.07
N ARG A 414 31.44 -10.12 29.47
CA ARG A 414 30.84 -10.36 28.17
C ARG A 414 31.65 -9.69 27.06
N SER A 415 31.97 -10.44 26.03
CA SER A 415 32.59 -9.92 24.82
C SER A 415 31.63 -8.98 24.06
N TYR A 416 32.20 -8.13 23.19
CA TYR A 416 31.43 -7.21 22.34
C TYR A 416 30.30 -7.92 21.56
N ASP A 417 30.57 -9.12 21.04
CA ASP A 417 29.60 -9.90 20.28
C ASP A 417 28.42 -10.36 21.14
N GLU A 418 28.64 -10.62 22.43
CA GLU A 418 27.60 -11.02 23.37
C GLU A 418 26.70 -9.84 23.79
N LEU A 419 27.27 -8.63 23.90
CA LEU A 419 26.51 -7.41 24.15
C LEU A 419 25.66 -7.00 22.93
N ALA A 420 26.21 -7.14 21.72
CA ALA A 420 25.48 -6.87 20.48
C ALA A 420 24.32 -7.85 20.27
N ALA A 421 24.53 -9.14 20.58
CA ALA A 421 23.49 -10.17 20.50
C ALA A 421 22.33 -9.91 21.49
N ALA A 422 22.65 -9.57 22.74
CA ALA A 422 21.63 -9.27 23.76
C ALA A 422 20.76 -8.05 23.39
N HIS A 423 21.36 -7.02 22.78
CA HIS A 423 20.61 -5.85 22.31
C HIS A 423 19.70 -6.18 21.11
N ALA A 424 20.16 -7.00 20.16
CA ALA A 424 19.33 -7.44 19.03
C ALA A 424 18.12 -8.27 19.49
N GLU A 425 18.31 -9.13 20.50
CA GLU A 425 17.24 -9.94 21.11
C GLU A 425 16.18 -9.06 21.78
N ALA A 426 16.61 -8.08 22.61
CA ALA A 426 15.70 -7.12 23.25
C ALA A 426 14.92 -6.27 22.23
N LEU A 427 15.54 -5.87 21.11
CA LEU A 427 14.88 -5.12 20.05
C LEU A 427 13.84 -5.98 19.30
N SER A 428 14.11 -7.27 19.12
CA SER A 428 13.18 -8.22 18.52
C SER A 428 11.96 -8.47 19.41
N GLU A 429 12.15 -8.65 20.72
CA GLU A 429 11.06 -8.80 21.68
C GLU A 429 10.17 -7.55 21.73
N TRP A 430 10.76 -6.36 21.73
CA TRP A 430 10.02 -5.10 21.71
C TRP A 430 9.16 -4.94 20.45
N ASN A 431 9.69 -5.30 19.27
CA ASN A 431 8.95 -5.22 18.01
C ASN A 431 7.89 -6.33 17.85
N SER A 432 7.98 -7.41 18.64
CA SER A 432 7.00 -8.50 18.64
C SER A 432 5.81 -8.21 19.55
N ALA A 433 5.97 -7.29 20.52
CA ALA A 433 4.94 -6.89 21.48
C ALA A 433 4.13 -5.64 21.05
N ALA A 434 4.45 -5.03 19.91
CA ALA A 434 3.82 -3.82 19.36
C ALA A 434 3.12 -4.09 18.02
#